data_AF-A0A2W2FZ73-F1
#
_entry.id   AF-A0A2W2FZ73-F1
#
_cell.length_a   1.000
_cell.length_b   1.000
_cell.length_c   1.000
_cell.angle_alpha   90.00
_cell.angle_beta   90.00
_cell.angle_gamma   90.00
#
_symmetry.space_group_name_H-M   'P 1'
#
loop_
_entity.id
_entity.type
_entity.pdbx_description
1 polymer ?
#
loop_
_entity_poly.entity_id
_entity_poly.type
_entity_poly.pdbx_seq_one_letter_code
_entity_poly.pdbx_strand_id
1 'polypeptide(L)'
;MDWRLVTRMTEGVRDRREKRHEGFPRGFARIHRRIDGIRCSARAPPQWPWPRKKETTRRAPAVGESLPPTPRKGPTVRLTVLTGAAAALAAVLAVPPSPVQAATPSPDGVSRQQALQRDLRLTAEQARVRQAHEATAITMERRIRATLGDRIGGAWYDPARERLSVGVLNTADATAVRDAGATPVPVRRSEQRLAATKAALDRAAHAAGTEIYGWYADVRANTVVVAAADRTAGERFVQAAGLSAAPSDGPSTGPSGGPSGGPSDGDDVRVTVDHAARPLGDVRGGDEIGIVLEGQGRVGVCSVGFSVDDGGFVTAGHCGKPGTRTQGWDGSDQGTFVSSTFPGADQAWVRVNDDWTPRPWINDYSGGNTVVTGTQEAPIGASVCRSGRTTQWRCGEITAKDVTVRFVEGFVQGLTRTTACAGGGDSGGPFVSDGEAQGVLSGGGGDCGGATAFTLFQPINPVLHEYNLTLTTTKRTGRIVGWQNRCIDVPSDRRVEGERPRLWTCDATGSQLWTFHRDGTVRNFNLCLDVAGTAVRLTRCGDALSQRFSLTTAGSLVNAGTDKCVEVVGAGHHGYRLRSATCDGGRRQEWRRG
;
A
#
# COMPACT_ATOMS: atom_id res chain seq x y z
N MET A 1 5.69 47.55 -38.50
CA MET A 1 6.37 48.39 -37.50
C MET A 1 7.55 47.54 -37.01
N ASP A 2 8.61 47.31 -37.77
CA ASP A 2 9.47 48.23 -38.57
C ASP A 2 10.08 49.35 -37.70
N TRP A 3 11.41 49.58 -37.64
CA TRP A 3 12.56 48.89 -38.29
C TRP A 3 13.91 49.40 -37.68
N ARG A 4 15.01 48.61 -37.84
CA ARG A 4 16.46 48.99 -37.97
C ARG A 4 17.29 49.22 -36.67
N LEU A 5 18.61 48.94 -36.56
CA LEU A 5 19.66 48.29 -37.41
C LEU A 5 20.94 47.96 -36.56
N VAL A 6 21.67 46.86 -36.90
CA VAL A 6 23.18 46.72 -36.95
C VAL A 6 24.06 46.77 -35.66
N THR A 7 25.23 46.10 -35.46
CA THR A 7 25.94 44.90 -36.04
C THR A 7 27.29 44.64 -35.29
N ARG A 8 27.72 43.36 -35.12
CA ARG A 8 29.12 42.80 -34.87
C ARG A 8 29.91 43.15 -33.58
N MET A 9 30.52 42.14 -32.92
CA MET A 9 31.95 41.67 -32.91
C MET A 9 32.96 42.67 -32.29
N THR A 10 34.05 42.31 -31.60
CA THR A 10 34.86 41.06 -31.49
C THR A 10 35.38 40.76 -30.07
N GLU A 11 35.85 39.52 -29.91
CA GLU A 11 36.72 38.97 -28.85
C GLU A 11 37.98 39.79 -28.51
N GLY A 12 38.65 39.49 -27.37
CA GLY A 12 40.10 39.74 -27.26
C GLY A 12 40.79 39.76 -25.89
N VAL A 13 41.38 38.61 -25.50
CA VAL A 13 42.71 38.48 -24.82
C VAL A 13 42.88 38.87 -23.32
N ARG A 14 43.59 37.98 -22.61
CA ARG A 14 44.09 38.08 -21.22
C ARG A 14 45.44 38.82 -21.17
N ASP A 15 45.80 39.50 -20.08
CA ASP A 15 47.14 39.28 -19.50
C ASP A 15 47.36 39.64 -17.99
N ARG A 16 48.40 39.01 -17.43
CA ARG A 16 49.26 39.23 -16.23
C ARG A 16 48.93 40.39 -15.26
N ARG A 17 48.80 40.11 -13.94
CA ARG A 17 49.87 40.02 -12.91
C ARG A 17 50.75 41.28 -12.76
N GLU A 18 50.71 41.94 -11.60
CA GLU A 18 51.79 41.94 -10.58
C GLU A 18 51.51 42.79 -9.31
N LYS A 19 52.20 42.43 -8.20
CA LYS A 19 52.67 43.23 -7.02
C LYS A 19 51.65 44.15 -6.27
N ARG A 20 51.37 43.96 -4.97
CA ARG A 20 52.16 43.99 -3.70
C ARG A 20 52.17 45.36 -2.98
N HIS A 21 51.60 45.31 -1.77
CA HIS A 21 52.01 45.95 -0.50
C HIS A 21 51.65 47.40 -0.10
N GLU A 22 51.31 47.47 1.20
CA GLU A 22 51.47 48.53 2.21
C GLU A 22 50.44 49.67 2.36
N GLY A 23 50.07 49.93 3.63
CA GLY A 23 49.02 50.89 4.02
C GLY A 23 48.46 50.72 5.44
N PHE A 24 49.30 50.78 6.49
CA PHE A 24 48.87 51.13 7.88
C PHE A 24 48.66 52.68 7.94
N PRO A 25 48.04 53.35 8.97
CA PRO A 25 48.16 53.05 10.40
C PRO A 25 46.99 53.46 11.36
N ARG A 26 47.29 53.47 12.67
CA ARG A 26 46.60 54.09 13.86
C ARG A 26 45.52 53.22 14.55
N GLY A 27 45.42 53.15 15.89
CA GLY A 27 46.34 53.60 16.97
C GLY A 27 45.64 53.95 18.30
N PHE A 28 46.07 53.36 19.42
CA PHE A 28 45.72 53.68 20.84
C PHE A 28 44.25 53.50 21.30
N ALA A 29 43.92 53.25 22.59
CA ALA A 29 44.66 52.53 23.64
C ALA A 29 43.73 52.04 24.79
N ARG A 30 44.07 50.84 25.26
CA ARG A 30 43.70 50.11 26.48
C ARG A 30 43.75 50.87 27.82
N ILE A 31 42.82 50.50 28.71
CA ILE A 31 43.01 50.27 30.16
C ILE A 31 42.07 49.09 30.57
N HIS A 32 42.41 48.07 31.38
CA HIS A 32 43.68 47.53 31.90
C HIS A 32 43.55 46.01 32.27
N ARG A 33 44.72 45.34 32.47
CA ARG A 33 45.14 44.24 33.40
C ARG A 33 44.10 43.47 34.25
N ARG A 34 44.29 42.21 34.71
CA ARG A 34 45.30 41.10 34.57
C ARG A 34 44.56 39.82 35.07
N ILE A 35 44.92 38.57 34.79
CA ILE A 35 46.05 37.77 35.32
C ILE A 35 46.24 36.53 34.42
N ASP A 36 47.47 36.02 34.37
CA ASP A 36 47.93 34.97 33.47
C ASP A 36 47.57 33.52 33.86
N GLY A 37 47.41 32.67 32.83
CA GLY A 37 48.04 31.34 32.79
C GLY A 37 47.21 30.12 33.22
N ILE A 38 47.00 29.20 32.25
CA ILE A 38 47.24 27.74 32.38
C ILE A 38 47.36 27.14 30.96
N ARG A 39 48.24 26.15 30.80
CA ARG A 39 48.53 25.50 29.51
C ARG A 39 47.39 24.56 29.09
N CYS A 40 47.07 24.55 27.80
CA CYS A 40 46.28 23.47 27.21
C CYS A 40 47.13 22.19 27.11
N SER A 41 46.60 21.06 27.59
CA SER A 41 47.02 19.72 27.16
C SER A 41 45.78 18.95 26.71
N ALA A 42 45.92 18.22 25.59
CA ALA A 42 44.81 17.47 25.01
C ALA A 42 44.44 16.27 25.90
N ARG A 43 43.14 16.00 26.03
CA ARG A 43 42.63 14.73 26.57
C ARG A 43 41.69 14.06 25.57
N ALA A 44 41.90 12.76 25.39
CA ALA A 44 41.07 11.86 24.61
C ALA A 44 39.67 11.67 25.25
N PRO A 45 38.65 11.24 24.47
CA PRO A 45 37.30 11.04 24.99
C PRO A 45 37.21 9.87 25.99
N PRO A 46 36.26 9.91 26.94
CA PRO A 46 36.10 8.88 27.96
C PRO A 46 35.46 7.60 27.41
N GLN A 47 36.03 6.44 27.76
CA GLN A 47 35.46 5.13 27.48
C GLN A 47 34.45 4.74 28.58
N TRP A 48 33.25 4.30 28.20
CA TRP A 48 32.26 3.77 29.12
C TRP A 48 32.57 2.30 29.48
N PRO A 49 32.59 1.92 30.78
CA PRO A 49 32.95 0.55 31.18
C PRO A 49 31.75 -0.41 31.17
N TRP A 50 31.96 -1.60 30.60
CA TRP A 50 31.06 -2.75 30.75
C TRP A 50 31.14 -3.34 32.17
N PRO A 51 30.01 -3.63 32.84
CA PRO A 51 30.04 -4.35 34.12
C PRO A 51 30.16 -5.87 33.89
N ARG A 52 31.38 -6.42 33.97
CA ARG A 52 31.56 -7.83 34.34
C ARG A 52 31.28 -7.97 35.85
N LYS A 53 30.31 -8.80 36.25
CA LYS A 53 30.26 -9.34 37.62
C LYS A 53 30.80 -10.78 37.63
N LYS A 54 31.60 -11.07 38.65
CA LYS A 54 32.33 -12.32 38.84
C LYS A 54 31.44 -13.39 39.49
N GLU A 55 31.80 -14.65 39.25
CA GLU A 55 31.34 -15.78 40.04
C GLU A 55 31.69 -15.61 41.53
N THR A 56 30.77 -16.03 42.40
CA THR A 56 31.08 -16.44 43.77
C THR A 56 30.41 -17.77 44.07
N THR A 57 31.23 -18.78 44.29
CA THR A 57 30.82 -20.15 44.64
C THR A 57 30.41 -20.25 46.10
N ARG A 58 29.32 -20.97 46.41
CA ARG A 58 29.15 -21.68 47.69
C ARG A 58 28.12 -22.82 47.64
N ARG A 59 28.65 -24.04 47.66
CA ARG A 59 28.15 -25.29 48.26
C ARG A 59 26.64 -25.48 48.46
N ALA A 60 26.11 -26.50 47.79
CA ALA A 60 25.03 -27.35 48.31
C ALA A 60 25.61 -28.70 48.77
N PRO A 61 25.02 -29.39 49.77
CA PRO A 61 25.37 -30.77 50.12
C PRO A 61 24.61 -31.80 49.25
N ALA A 62 25.12 -33.02 49.20
CA ALA A 62 24.57 -34.15 48.44
C ALA A 62 23.97 -35.24 49.35
N VAL A 63 23.65 -36.40 48.73
CA VAL A 63 23.13 -37.70 49.25
C VAL A 63 21.60 -37.85 49.07
N GLY A 64 21.07 -38.87 48.38
CA GLY A 64 21.75 -39.94 47.62
C GLY A 64 20.81 -40.76 46.72
N GLU A 65 21.37 -41.23 45.60
CA GLU A 65 21.26 -42.55 44.96
C GLU A 65 20.02 -43.46 45.19
N SER A 66 19.37 -43.92 44.11
CA SER A 66 19.53 -45.31 43.60
C SER A 66 18.60 -45.69 42.42
N LEU A 67 19.24 -46.13 41.32
CA LEU A 67 18.79 -47.08 40.28
C LEU A 67 19.90 -48.18 40.26
N PRO A 68 19.75 -49.41 39.71
CA PRO A 68 19.10 -49.78 38.43
C PRO A 68 18.54 -51.26 38.48
N PRO A 69 18.69 -52.19 37.49
CA PRO A 69 18.78 -52.13 36.03
C PRO A 69 17.75 -53.04 35.27
N THR A 70 17.83 -53.02 33.95
CA THR A 70 17.14 -53.92 32.99
C THR A 70 17.69 -55.36 32.99
N PRO A 71 16.97 -56.30 32.33
CA PRO A 71 17.61 -57.43 31.66
C PRO A 71 17.22 -57.57 30.18
N ARG A 72 18.23 -57.73 29.30
CA ARG A 72 18.11 -58.39 27.99
C ARG A 72 18.56 -59.85 28.13
N LYS A 73 17.75 -60.82 27.69
CA LYS A 73 18.20 -62.17 27.30
C LYS A 73 17.31 -62.74 26.19
N GLY A 74 17.92 -63.25 25.13
CA GLY A 74 17.37 -64.42 24.39
C GLY A 74 18.01 -65.70 24.94
N PRO A 75 17.91 -66.88 24.28
CA PRO A 75 17.20 -67.16 23.02
C PRO A 75 16.17 -68.32 23.17
N THR A 76 15.36 -68.59 22.13
CA THR A 76 15.08 -69.97 21.65
C THR A 76 14.31 -69.97 20.33
N VAL A 77 14.68 -70.89 19.43
CA VAL A 77 13.92 -71.22 18.22
C VAL A 77 13.05 -72.43 18.50
N ARG A 78 11.75 -72.36 18.21
CA ARG A 78 10.97 -73.53 17.80
C ARG A 78 9.99 -73.13 16.69
N LEU A 79 10.08 -73.87 15.59
CA LEU A 79 9.20 -73.78 14.44
C LEU A 79 7.98 -74.69 14.72
N THR A 80 6.77 -74.16 14.62
CA THR A 80 5.57 -74.98 14.46
C THR A 80 4.66 -74.33 13.44
N VAL A 81 4.67 -74.87 12.22
CA VAL A 81 3.70 -74.55 11.18
C VAL A 81 2.45 -75.39 11.45
N LEU A 82 1.26 -74.79 11.39
CA LEU A 82 0.05 -75.40 10.80
C LEU A 82 -1.13 -74.40 10.74
N THR A 83 -1.48 -74.04 9.50
CA THR A 83 -2.84 -73.76 8.99
C THR A 83 -3.84 -73.01 9.87
N GLY A 84 -4.11 -71.75 9.51
CA GLY A 84 -5.31 -71.02 9.91
C GLY A 84 -5.85 -70.18 8.76
N ALA A 85 -6.96 -70.61 8.15
CA ALA A 85 -7.74 -69.77 7.25
C ALA A 85 -8.64 -68.84 8.10
N ALA A 86 -8.52 -67.52 7.91
CA ALA A 86 -9.40 -66.54 8.55
C ALA A 86 -9.59 -65.33 7.63
N ALA A 87 -10.84 -64.89 7.47
CA ALA A 87 -11.18 -63.75 6.63
C ALA A 87 -10.70 -62.44 7.25
N ALA A 88 -9.96 -61.64 6.49
CA ALA A 88 -9.57 -60.29 6.91
C ALA A 88 -10.70 -59.30 6.62
N LEU A 89 -11.43 -58.88 7.66
CA LEU A 89 -12.21 -57.63 7.61
C LEU A 89 -11.22 -56.47 7.45
N ALA A 90 -11.28 -55.77 6.31
CA ALA A 90 -10.54 -54.53 6.12
C ALA A 90 -11.20 -53.40 6.94
N ALA A 91 -10.71 -53.19 8.17
CA ALA A 91 -11.07 -52.02 8.96
C ALA A 91 -10.50 -50.75 8.31
N VAL A 92 -11.33 -50.04 7.53
CA VAL A 92 -10.98 -48.74 6.97
C VAL A 92 -10.92 -47.73 8.10
N LEU A 93 -9.70 -47.40 8.53
CA LEU A 93 -9.46 -46.26 9.44
C LEU A 93 -9.81 -44.98 8.70
N ALA A 94 -11.00 -44.45 8.98
CA ALA A 94 -11.42 -43.14 8.51
C ALA A 94 -10.55 -42.06 9.17
N VAL A 95 -9.53 -41.59 8.46
CA VAL A 95 -8.77 -40.40 8.85
C VAL A 95 -9.74 -39.21 8.79
N PRO A 96 -10.03 -38.51 9.90
CA PRO A 96 -10.85 -37.31 9.85
C PRO A 96 -10.14 -36.26 8.98
N PRO A 97 -10.85 -35.53 8.10
CA PRO A 97 -10.21 -34.48 7.33
C PRO A 97 -9.62 -33.45 8.29
N SER A 98 -8.34 -33.13 8.13
CA SER A 98 -7.71 -32.02 8.83
C SER A 98 -8.56 -30.75 8.63
N PRO A 99 -8.77 -29.92 9.67
CA PRO A 99 -9.52 -28.69 9.50
C PRO A 99 -8.83 -27.85 8.41
N VAL A 100 -9.54 -27.60 7.33
CA VAL A 100 -9.05 -26.73 6.26
C VAL A 100 -8.89 -25.35 6.88
N GLN A 101 -7.65 -24.90 7.05
CA GLN A 101 -7.34 -23.57 7.53
C GLN A 101 -8.06 -22.59 6.58
N ALA A 102 -9.08 -21.89 7.08
CA ALA A 102 -9.75 -20.87 6.28
C ALA A 102 -8.70 -19.86 5.83
N ALA A 103 -8.62 -19.62 4.52
CA ALA A 103 -7.69 -18.63 3.99
C ALA A 103 -7.93 -17.30 4.69
N THR A 104 -6.86 -16.67 5.17
CA THR A 104 -6.92 -15.34 5.77
C THR A 104 -7.66 -14.41 4.80
N PRO A 105 -8.62 -13.59 5.28
CA PRO A 105 -9.26 -12.61 4.43
C PRO A 105 -8.19 -11.72 3.79
N SER A 106 -8.34 -11.42 2.50
CA SER A 106 -7.57 -10.34 1.88
C SER A 106 -7.81 -9.05 2.68
N PRO A 107 -6.82 -8.14 2.88
CA PRO A 107 -7.01 -6.93 3.68
C PRO A 107 -8.21 -6.06 3.25
N ASP A 108 -8.64 -6.15 1.98
CA ASP A 108 -9.83 -5.47 1.45
C ASP A 108 -11.15 -6.26 1.58
N GLY A 109 -11.14 -7.47 2.14
CA GLY A 109 -12.29 -8.39 2.21
C GLY A 109 -12.70 -9.03 0.88
N VAL A 110 -11.96 -8.78 -0.21
CA VAL A 110 -12.26 -9.27 -1.57
C VAL A 110 -11.74 -10.70 -1.76
N SER A 111 -12.60 -11.62 -2.19
CA SER A 111 -12.20 -13.00 -2.55
C SER A 111 -11.41 -13.04 -3.86
N ARG A 112 -10.55 -14.07 -4.04
CA ARG A 112 -9.81 -14.31 -5.30
C ARG A 112 -10.74 -14.31 -6.52
N GLN A 113 -11.95 -14.86 -6.40
CA GLN A 113 -12.92 -14.89 -7.50
C GLN A 113 -13.45 -13.50 -7.84
N GLN A 114 -13.65 -12.60 -6.88
CA GLN A 114 -14.06 -11.22 -7.13
C GLN A 114 -12.92 -10.39 -7.75
N ALA A 115 -11.68 -10.61 -7.32
CA ALA A 115 -10.51 -9.97 -7.93
C ALA A 115 -10.37 -10.37 -9.42
N LEU A 116 -10.44 -11.68 -9.74
CA LEU A 116 -10.38 -12.15 -11.14
C LEU A 116 -11.52 -11.58 -12.02
N GLN A 117 -12.72 -11.43 -11.47
CA GLN A 117 -13.84 -10.79 -12.20
C GLN A 117 -13.54 -9.32 -12.51
N ARG A 118 -13.09 -8.55 -11.50
CA ARG A 118 -12.75 -7.13 -11.63
C ARG A 118 -11.60 -6.90 -12.61
N ASP A 119 -10.51 -7.63 -12.42
CA ASP A 119 -9.21 -7.31 -13.05
C ASP A 119 -9.10 -7.90 -14.45
N LEU A 120 -9.59 -9.14 -14.66
CA LEU A 120 -9.59 -9.80 -15.97
C LEU A 120 -10.89 -9.59 -16.75
N ARG A 121 -11.82 -8.77 -16.22
CA ARG A 121 -13.16 -8.47 -16.80
C ARG A 121 -13.99 -9.72 -17.10
N LEU A 122 -13.92 -10.72 -16.21
CA LEU A 122 -14.64 -11.98 -16.32
C LEU A 122 -15.98 -11.92 -15.57
N THR A 123 -16.98 -12.67 -16.03
CA THR A 123 -18.15 -13.00 -15.20
C THR A 123 -17.78 -13.95 -14.06
N ALA A 124 -18.65 -14.05 -13.05
CA ALA A 124 -18.45 -14.98 -11.93
C ALA A 124 -18.23 -16.43 -12.38
N GLU A 125 -18.92 -16.87 -13.43
CA GLU A 125 -18.80 -18.23 -13.95
C GLU A 125 -17.51 -18.44 -14.76
N GLN A 126 -17.19 -17.52 -15.67
CA GLN A 126 -15.91 -17.53 -16.39
C GLN A 126 -14.72 -17.54 -15.42
N ALA A 127 -14.80 -16.79 -14.31
CA ALA A 127 -13.75 -16.80 -13.29
C ALA A 127 -13.60 -18.15 -12.55
N ARG A 128 -14.64 -18.99 -12.46
CA ARG A 128 -14.53 -20.37 -11.92
C ARG A 128 -13.95 -21.32 -12.95
N VAL A 129 -14.53 -21.33 -14.15
CA VAL A 129 -14.12 -22.16 -15.29
C VAL A 129 -12.64 -21.94 -15.58
N ARG A 130 -12.21 -20.68 -15.66
CA ARG A 130 -10.81 -20.27 -15.83
C ARG A 130 -9.87 -20.87 -14.79
N GLN A 131 -10.22 -20.79 -13.49
CA GLN A 131 -9.38 -21.36 -12.41
C GLN A 131 -9.24 -22.88 -12.52
N ALA A 132 -10.30 -23.59 -12.90
CA ALA A 132 -10.26 -25.04 -13.11
C ALA A 132 -9.33 -25.39 -14.28
N HIS A 133 -9.45 -24.72 -15.42
CA HIS A 133 -8.58 -24.93 -16.58
C HIS A 133 -7.11 -24.57 -16.32
N GLU A 134 -6.83 -23.50 -15.58
CA GLU A 134 -5.46 -23.15 -15.16
C GLU A 134 -4.85 -24.22 -14.24
N ALA A 135 -5.61 -24.73 -13.26
CA ALA A 135 -5.15 -25.81 -12.37
C ALA A 135 -4.84 -27.12 -13.15
N THR A 136 -5.67 -27.44 -14.15
CA THR A 136 -5.44 -28.55 -15.07
C THR A 136 -4.18 -28.30 -15.93
N ALA A 137 -4.01 -27.10 -16.48
CA ALA A 137 -2.86 -26.72 -17.31
C ALA A 137 -1.52 -26.87 -16.57
N ILE A 138 -1.44 -26.42 -15.31
CA ILE A 138 -0.24 -26.58 -14.45
C ILE A 138 0.15 -28.05 -14.27
N THR A 139 -0.82 -28.96 -14.24
CA THR A 139 -0.56 -30.40 -14.10
C THR A 139 -0.21 -31.06 -15.44
N MET A 140 -0.85 -30.63 -16.53
CA MET A 140 -0.51 -31.06 -17.90
C MET A 140 0.91 -30.63 -18.29
N GLU A 141 1.29 -29.38 -18.01
CA GLU A 141 2.59 -28.82 -18.39
C GLU A 141 3.74 -29.64 -17.78
N ARG A 142 3.67 -29.97 -16.47
CA ARG A 142 4.69 -30.81 -15.81
C ARG A 142 4.84 -32.19 -16.47
N ARG A 143 3.74 -32.81 -16.89
CA ARG A 143 3.76 -34.11 -17.58
C ARG A 143 4.38 -33.99 -18.98
N ILE A 144 3.94 -33.00 -19.76
CA ILE A 144 4.44 -32.77 -21.12
C ILE A 144 5.93 -32.42 -21.09
N ARG A 145 6.38 -31.58 -20.15
CA ARG A 145 7.81 -31.27 -19.96
C ARG A 145 8.63 -32.52 -19.64
N ALA A 146 8.13 -33.42 -18.79
CA ALA A 146 8.79 -34.69 -18.51
C ALA A 146 8.84 -35.65 -19.71
N THR A 147 7.92 -35.53 -20.67
CA THR A 147 7.88 -36.35 -21.90
C THR A 147 8.72 -35.76 -23.05
N LEU A 148 8.71 -34.43 -23.21
CA LEU A 148 9.39 -33.76 -24.32
C LEU A 148 10.86 -33.43 -24.00
N GLY A 149 11.17 -33.10 -22.74
CA GLY A 149 12.48 -32.59 -22.35
C GLY A 149 12.86 -31.33 -23.11
N ASP A 150 14.12 -31.20 -23.49
CA ASP A 150 14.70 -30.06 -24.24
C ASP A 150 14.06 -29.80 -25.61
N ARG A 151 13.24 -30.73 -26.11
CA ARG A 151 12.53 -30.63 -27.40
C ARG A 151 11.30 -29.73 -27.35
N ILE A 152 10.88 -29.31 -26.15
CA ILE A 152 9.77 -28.38 -25.95
C ILE A 152 10.14 -26.97 -26.45
N GLY A 153 9.21 -26.32 -27.14
CA GLY A 153 9.30 -24.93 -27.58
C GLY A 153 8.78 -23.90 -26.57
N GLY A 154 8.53 -24.33 -25.33
CA GLY A 154 7.86 -23.60 -24.27
C GLY A 154 6.37 -23.93 -24.16
N ALA A 155 5.74 -23.48 -23.06
CA ALA A 155 4.33 -23.73 -22.78
C ALA A 155 3.67 -22.50 -22.13
N TRP A 156 2.38 -22.29 -22.40
CA TRP A 156 1.61 -21.18 -21.85
C TRP A 156 0.11 -21.52 -21.80
N TYR A 157 -0.61 -20.91 -20.85
CA TYR A 157 -2.07 -20.96 -20.88
C TYR A 157 -2.62 -20.01 -21.95
N ASP A 158 -3.46 -20.50 -22.86
CA ASP A 158 -4.12 -19.69 -23.86
C ASP A 158 -5.53 -19.28 -23.39
N PRO A 159 -5.77 -17.99 -23.06
CA PRO A 159 -7.05 -17.52 -22.56
C PRO A 159 -8.18 -17.58 -23.60
N ALA A 160 -7.86 -17.58 -24.90
CA ALA A 160 -8.87 -17.67 -25.96
C ALA A 160 -9.28 -19.12 -26.27
N ARG A 161 -8.48 -20.11 -25.85
CA ARG A 161 -8.74 -21.54 -26.00
C ARG A 161 -9.04 -22.26 -24.69
N GLU A 162 -9.01 -21.52 -23.58
CA GLU A 162 -9.13 -21.97 -22.19
C GLU A 162 -8.29 -23.23 -21.86
N ARG A 163 -7.07 -23.31 -22.43
CA ARG A 163 -6.27 -24.54 -22.41
C ARG A 163 -4.78 -24.26 -22.50
N LEU A 164 -3.97 -25.21 -22.02
CA LEU A 164 -2.53 -25.21 -22.24
C LEU A 164 -2.22 -25.29 -23.74
N SER A 165 -1.32 -24.42 -24.19
CA SER A 165 -0.68 -24.44 -25.50
C SER A 165 0.81 -24.73 -25.32
N VAL A 166 1.39 -25.53 -26.21
CA VAL A 166 2.78 -25.98 -26.12
C VAL A 166 3.47 -25.82 -27.47
N GLY A 167 4.60 -25.12 -27.48
CA GLY A 167 5.48 -25.01 -28.63
C GLY A 167 6.10 -26.37 -28.98
N VAL A 168 5.99 -26.78 -30.24
CA VAL A 168 6.53 -28.04 -30.75
C VAL A 168 7.33 -27.82 -32.04
N LEU A 169 8.42 -28.57 -32.20
CA LEU A 169 9.36 -28.44 -33.32
C LEU A 169 9.09 -29.43 -34.47
N ASN A 170 8.28 -30.47 -34.21
CA ASN A 170 7.99 -31.54 -35.17
C ASN A 170 6.59 -32.12 -34.95
N THR A 171 6.15 -32.96 -35.90
CA THR A 171 4.81 -33.56 -35.91
C THR A 171 4.61 -34.66 -34.86
N ALA A 172 5.65 -35.37 -34.43
CA ALA A 172 5.55 -36.41 -33.41
C ALA A 172 5.27 -35.80 -32.03
N ASP A 173 5.99 -34.74 -31.67
CA ASP A 173 5.72 -33.98 -30.44
C ASP A 173 4.38 -33.26 -30.50
N ALA A 174 3.94 -32.80 -31.67
CA ALA A 174 2.59 -32.27 -31.86
C ALA A 174 1.52 -33.31 -31.53
N THR A 175 1.73 -34.59 -31.84
CA THR A 175 0.82 -35.68 -31.47
C THR A 175 0.86 -35.96 -29.98
N ALA A 176 2.04 -36.13 -29.37
CA ALA A 176 2.18 -36.34 -27.92
C ALA A 176 1.52 -35.23 -27.07
N VAL A 177 1.60 -33.98 -27.53
CA VAL A 177 0.92 -32.83 -26.90
C VAL A 177 -0.61 -32.91 -27.03
N ARG A 178 -1.16 -33.35 -28.17
CA ARG A 178 -2.61 -33.57 -28.35
C ARG A 178 -3.11 -34.70 -27.45
N ASP A 179 -2.38 -35.80 -27.38
CA ASP A 179 -2.72 -36.98 -26.58
C ASP A 179 -2.70 -36.66 -25.08
N ALA A 180 -1.80 -35.75 -24.66
CA ALA A 180 -1.79 -35.18 -23.31
C ALA A 180 -2.93 -34.16 -23.05
N GLY A 181 -3.78 -33.87 -24.04
CA GLY A 181 -4.94 -32.97 -23.95
C GLY A 181 -4.66 -31.50 -24.22
N ALA A 182 -3.44 -31.11 -24.60
CA ALA A 182 -3.04 -29.72 -24.83
C ALA A 182 -3.09 -29.32 -26.32
N THR A 183 -2.86 -28.03 -26.61
CA THR A 183 -2.81 -27.50 -27.98
C THR A 183 -1.36 -27.43 -28.48
N PRO A 184 -0.94 -28.22 -29.47
CA PRO A 184 0.37 -28.03 -30.08
C PRO A 184 0.39 -26.78 -30.95
N VAL A 185 1.45 -26.01 -30.83
CA VAL A 185 1.72 -24.81 -31.63
C VAL A 185 3.07 -25.01 -32.32
N PRO A 186 3.13 -25.10 -33.66
CA PRO A 186 4.39 -25.19 -34.38
C PRO A 186 5.25 -23.95 -34.12
N VAL A 187 6.50 -24.15 -33.68
CA VAL A 187 7.48 -23.09 -33.44
C VAL A 187 8.84 -23.45 -34.06
N ARG A 188 9.78 -22.50 -34.12
CA ARG A 188 11.09 -22.70 -34.76
C ARG A 188 12.23 -22.99 -33.78
N ARG A 189 12.18 -22.40 -32.59
CA ARG A 189 13.23 -22.48 -31.56
C ARG A 189 12.73 -23.29 -30.35
N SER A 190 13.58 -24.14 -29.78
CA SER A 190 13.30 -24.75 -28.48
C SER A 190 13.34 -23.70 -27.37
N GLU A 191 12.70 -23.99 -26.24
CA GLU A 191 12.80 -23.17 -25.03
C GLU A 191 14.24 -23.11 -24.52
N GLN A 192 15.00 -24.20 -24.67
CA GLN A 192 16.44 -24.26 -24.38
C GLN A 192 17.24 -23.27 -25.24
N ARG A 193 16.91 -23.12 -26.54
CA ARG A 193 17.56 -22.14 -27.42
C ARG A 193 17.23 -20.70 -26.99
N LEU A 194 15.96 -20.41 -26.69
CA LEU A 194 15.56 -19.09 -26.19
C LEU A 194 16.23 -18.76 -24.84
N ALA A 195 16.37 -19.75 -23.95
CA ALA A 195 17.09 -19.61 -22.68
C ALA A 195 18.59 -19.34 -22.90
N ALA A 196 19.23 -19.99 -23.88
CA ALA A 196 20.63 -19.72 -24.22
C ALA A 196 20.85 -18.28 -24.75
N THR A 197 19.93 -17.78 -25.59
CA THR A 197 19.94 -16.39 -26.06
C THR A 197 19.72 -15.40 -24.91
N LYS A 198 18.74 -15.65 -24.02
CA LYS A 198 18.55 -14.83 -22.80
C LYS A 198 19.80 -14.85 -21.91
N ALA A 199 20.46 -15.99 -21.75
CA ALA A 199 21.67 -16.12 -20.96
C ALA A 199 22.86 -15.33 -21.53
N ALA A 200 22.88 -15.00 -22.83
CA ALA A 200 23.86 -14.07 -23.40
C ALA A 200 23.60 -12.62 -22.96
N LEU A 201 22.33 -12.17 -22.97
CA LEU A 201 21.93 -10.88 -22.40
C LEU A 201 22.22 -10.81 -20.89
N ASP A 202 21.97 -11.90 -20.14
CA ASP A 202 22.28 -11.99 -18.71
C ASP A 202 23.78 -11.78 -18.42
N ARG A 203 24.68 -12.32 -19.25
CA ARG A 203 26.13 -12.08 -19.14
C ARG A 203 26.52 -10.65 -19.53
N ALA A 204 25.79 -10.05 -20.46
CA ALA A 204 25.99 -8.68 -20.93
C ALA A 204 25.38 -7.61 -20.01
N ALA A 205 24.67 -7.98 -18.93
CA ALA A 205 23.90 -7.07 -18.08
C ALA A 205 24.68 -5.84 -17.55
N HIS A 206 25.99 -5.93 -17.41
CA HIS A 206 26.86 -4.81 -17.03
C HIS A 206 26.95 -3.69 -18.09
N ALA A 207 26.57 -3.97 -19.33
CA ALA A 207 26.44 -2.99 -20.42
C ALA A 207 25.01 -2.40 -20.54
N ALA A 208 24.07 -2.82 -19.69
CA ALA A 208 22.74 -2.24 -19.62
C ALA A 208 22.80 -0.88 -18.91
N GLY A 209 22.51 0.20 -19.64
CA GLY A 209 22.28 1.52 -19.05
C GLY A 209 20.90 1.65 -18.40
N THR A 210 20.61 2.80 -17.80
CA THR A 210 19.28 3.13 -17.23
C THR A 210 18.15 3.19 -18.27
N GLU A 211 18.50 3.10 -19.56
CA GLU A 211 17.57 2.99 -20.69
C GLU A 211 17.07 1.55 -20.93
N ILE A 212 17.59 0.54 -20.23
CA ILE A 212 17.17 -0.87 -20.38
C ILE A 212 16.34 -1.29 -19.16
N TYR A 213 15.12 -1.78 -19.40
CA TYR A 213 14.13 -2.06 -18.35
C TYR A 213 13.98 -3.55 -18.05
N GLY A 214 14.40 -4.43 -18.95
CA GLY A 214 14.49 -5.87 -18.70
C GLY A 214 14.56 -6.71 -19.97
N TRP A 215 14.73 -8.02 -19.81
CA TRP A 215 14.74 -8.95 -20.94
C TRP A 215 14.30 -10.36 -20.53
N TYR A 216 13.60 -11.06 -21.43
CA TYR A 216 12.98 -12.36 -21.16
C TYR A 216 12.81 -13.20 -22.43
N ALA A 217 12.65 -14.51 -22.25
CA ALA A 217 12.26 -15.41 -23.34
C ALA A 217 10.73 -15.38 -23.49
N ASP A 218 10.23 -14.88 -24.61
CA ASP A 218 8.81 -14.97 -24.98
C ASP A 218 8.59 -16.27 -25.75
N VAL A 219 8.17 -17.32 -25.03
CA VAL A 219 7.84 -18.62 -25.62
C VAL A 219 6.62 -18.58 -26.54
N ARG A 220 5.71 -17.61 -26.36
CA ARG A 220 4.48 -17.46 -27.16
C ARG A 220 4.77 -16.78 -28.50
N ALA A 221 5.71 -15.82 -28.53
CA ALA A 221 6.25 -15.24 -29.76
C ALA A 221 7.48 -15.99 -30.32
N ASN A 222 7.98 -16.99 -29.59
CA ASN A 222 9.16 -17.81 -29.91
C ASN A 222 10.45 -17.00 -30.20
N THR A 223 10.68 -15.98 -29.39
CA THR A 223 11.83 -15.05 -29.46
C THR A 223 12.30 -14.65 -28.06
N VAL A 224 13.39 -13.88 -27.96
CA VAL A 224 13.80 -13.18 -26.74
C VAL A 224 13.47 -11.71 -26.91
N VAL A 225 12.94 -11.08 -25.86
CA VAL A 225 12.53 -9.67 -25.84
C VAL A 225 13.48 -8.87 -24.96
N VAL A 226 13.86 -7.67 -25.40
CA VAL A 226 14.52 -6.62 -24.61
C VAL A 226 13.59 -5.42 -24.53
N ALA A 227 13.17 -5.06 -23.32
CA ALA A 227 12.38 -3.88 -23.01
C ALA A 227 13.31 -2.69 -22.71
N ALA A 228 13.09 -1.55 -23.37
CA ALA A 228 13.95 -0.38 -23.28
C ALA A 228 13.18 0.95 -23.42
N ALA A 229 13.83 2.06 -23.06
CA ALA A 229 13.33 3.43 -23.20
C ALA A 229 13.08 3.81 -24.67
N ASP A 230 13.97 3.37 -25.56
CA ASP A 230 13.82 3.49 -27.00
C ASP A 230 14.48 2.30 -27.73
N ARG A 231 14.16 2.17 -29.02
CA ARG A 231 14.64 1.07 -29.85
C ARG A 231 16.16 1.06 -30.01
N THR A 232 16.79 2.22 -30.18
CA THR A 232 18.24 2.39 -30.33
C THR A 232 18.98 1.93 -29.07
N ALA A 233 18.43 2.23 -27.88
CA ALA A 233 18.99 1.75 -26.62
C ALA A 233 18.98 0.22 -26.52
N GLY A 234 17.84 -0.40 -26.82
CA GLY A 234 17.73 -1.85 -26.86
C GLY A 234 18.65 -2.50 -27.91
N GLU A 235 18.73 -1.94 -29.12
CA GLU A 235 19.61 -2.44 -30.19
C GLU A 235 21.09 -2.34 -29.81
N ARG A 236 21.52 -1.22 -29.19
CA ARG A 236 22.87 -1.07 -28.62
C ARG A 236 23.19 -2.17 -27.59
N PHE A 237 22.25 -2.47 -26.68
CA PHE A 237 22.44 -3.50 -25.66
C PHE A 237 22.47 -4.94 -26.26
N VAL A 238 21.60 -5.23 -27.22
CA VAL A 238 21.59 -6.51 -27.95
C VAL A 238 22.92 -6.75 -28.68
N GLN A 239 23.45 -5.72 -29.36
CA GLN A 239 24.77 -5.78 -30.01
C GLN A 239 25.91 -5.98 -28.99
N ALA A 240 25.86 -5.31 -27.84
CA ALA A 240 26.83 -5.49 -26.77
C ALA A 240 26.83 -6.93 -26.18
N ALA A 241 25.71 -7.65 -26.28
CA ALA A 241 25.61 -9.07 -25.92
C ALA A 241 26.10 -10.04 -27.02
N GLY A 242 26.59 -9.53 -28.16
CA GLY A 242 26.99 -10.34 -29.31
C GLY A 242 25.81 -10.97 -30.06
N LEU A 243 24.62 -10.37 -29.94
CA LEU A 243 23.38 -10.83 -30.58
C LEU A 243 22.93 -9.84 -31.67
N SER A 244 22.05 -10.31 -32.55
CA SER A 244 21.38 -9.48 -33.56
C SER A 244 20.00 -9.05 -33.06
N ALA A 245 19.59 -7.82 -33.37
CA ALA A 245 18.23 -7.35 -33.13
C ALA A 245 17.35 -7.64 -34.35
N ALA A 246 16.11 -8.04 -34.12
CA ALA A 246 15.15 -8.28 -35.19
C ALA A 246 14.82 -6.98 -35.95
N PRO A 247 14.73 -6.99 -37.30
CA PRO A 247 14.32 -5.84 -38.10
C PRO A 247 13.01 -5.20 -37.65
N SER A 248 12.79 -3.93 -38.02
CA SER A 248 11.67 -3.12 -37.56
C SER A 248 10.35 -3.39 -38.29
N ASP A 249 9.93 -4.64 -38.38
CA ASP A 249 8.61 -5.00 -38.89
C ASP A 249 7.57 -5.02 -37.77
N GLY A 250 6.37 -4.52 -38.10
CA GLY A 250 5.34 -4.10 -37.14
C GLY A 250 4.65 -5.24 -36.36
N PRO A 251 3.55 -4.92 -35.64
CA PRO A 251 2.85 -5.91 -34.82
C PRO A 251 2.35 -7.08 -35.69
N SER A 252 2.76 -8.29 -35.35
CA SER A 252 2.39 -9.53 -36.03
C SER A 252 0.91 -9.85 -35.84
N THR A 253 0.05 -9.27 -36.69
CA THR A 253 -1.41 -9.47 -36.68
C THR A 253 -1.82 -10.73 -37.45
N GLY A 254 -1.71 -11.87 -36.77
CA GLY A 254 -2.46 -13.09 -37.13
C GLY A 254 -1.87 -14.01 -38.21
N PRO A 255 -2.54 -15.14 -38.53
CA PRO A 255 -1.93 -16.26 -39.25
C PRO A 255 -2.36 -16.39 -40.72
N SER A 256 -1.48 -15.98 -41.63
CA SER A 256 -1.43 -16.34 -43.06
C SER A 256 -0.12 -15.79 -43.66
N GLY A 257 0.57 -16.41 -44.62
CA GLY A 257 0.44 -17.71 -45.26
C GLY A 257 1.29 -17.73 -46.55
N GLY A 258 2.23 -18.67 -46.69
CA GLY A 258 3.08 -18.82 -47.89
C GLY A 258 4.45 -18.09 -47.83
N PRO A 259 5.47 -18.53 -48.60
CA PRO A 259 6.86 -18.09 -48.40
C PRO A 259 7.42 -17.20 -49.53
N SER A 260 7.98 -16.05 -49.18
CA SER A 260 8.89 -15.29 -50.04
C SER A 260 9.77 -14.37 -49.20
N GLY A 261 11.06 -14.68 -49.10
CA GLY A 261 12.00 -14.06 -48.16
C GLY A 261 12.32 -15.02 -47.01
N GLY A 262 13.46 -15.72 -47.11
CA GLY A 262 13.94 -16.58 -46.03
C GLY A 262 14.37 -15.73 -44.84
N PRO A 263 13.74 -15.87 -43.65
CA PRO A 263 14.20 -15.17 -42.46
C PRO A 263 15.53 -15.77 -42.00
N SER A 264 16.41 -14.93 -41.45
CA SER A 264 17.67 -15.32 -40.84
C SER A 264 17.49 -16.47 -39.83
N ASP A 265 18.37 -17.48 -39.89
CA ASP A 265 18.53 -18.51 -38.84
C ASP A 265 19.16 -17.93 -37.54
N GLY A 266 19.11 -16.60 -37.37
CA GLY A 266 19.71 -15.87 -36.27
C GLY A 266 18.91 -15.97 -34.97
N ASP A 267 19.58 -15.70 -33.85
CA ASP A 267 18.97 -15.50 -32.54
C ASP A 267 18.41 -14.08 -32.41
N ASP A 268 17.62 -13.65 -33.40
CA ASP A 268 17.16 -12.27 -33.53
C ASP A 268 16.27 -11.87 -32.34
N VAL A 269 16.79 -10.95 -31.52
CA VAL A 269 16.17 -10.43 -30.30
C VAL A 269 15.20 -9.30 -30.66
N ARG A 270 13.96 -9.39 -30.19
CA ARG A 270 12.96 -8.35 -30.37
C ARG A 270 13.18 -7.23 -29.35
N VAL A 271 13.44 -6.00 -29.82
CA VAL A 271 13.43 -4.81 -28.96
C VAL A 271 12.00 -4.24 -28.87
N THR A 272 11.54 -3.95 -27.67
CA THR A 272 10.26 -3.27 -27.39
C THR A 272 10.50 -1.99 -26.62
N VAL A 273 9.81 -0.92 -27.02
CA VAL A 273 9.70 0.30 -26.21
C VAL A 273 8.71 0.04 -25.09
N ASP A 274 9.13 0.28 -23.84
CA ASP A 274 8.38 -0.05 -22.63
C ASP A 274 8.61 1.04 -21.55
N HIS A 275 8.24 0.76 -20.30
CA HIS A 275 8.52 1.63 -19.15
C HIS A 275 9.36 0.92 -18.09
N ALA A 276 10.12 1.69 -17.31
CA ALA A 276 10.87 1.17 -16.18
C ALA A 276 9.92 0.55 -15.15
N ALA A 277 10.24 -0.66 -14.68
CA ALA A 277 9.58 -1.21 -13.51
C ALA A 277 9.90 -0.37 -12.27
N ARG A 278 8.87 0.01 -11.52
CA ARG A 278 8.99 0.81 -10.29
C ARG A 278 8.40 0.10 -9.08
N PRO A 279 8.91 0.34 -7.86
CA PRO A 279 8.19 0.01 -6.63
C PRO A 279 6.79 0.63 -6.65
N LEU A 280 5.83 -0.03 -6.02
CA LEU A 280 4.47 0.48 -5.84
C LEU A 280 4.15 0.52 -4.34
N GLY A 281 4.61 1.58 -3.68
CA GLY A 281 4.31 1.87 -2.28
C GLY A 281 2.93 2.54 -2.14
N ASP A 282 2.21 2.22 -1.07
CA ASP A 282 1.01 2.96 -0.67
C ASP A 282 1.38 3.98 0.41
N VAL A 283 0.95 5.23 0.24
CA VAL A 283 1.04 6.28 1.28
C VAL A 283 -0.18 6.16 2.20
N ARG A 284 0.08 5.93 3.48
CA ARG A 284 -0.95 5.78 4.51
C ARG A 284 -0.59 6.64 5.72
N GLY A 285 -1.59 7.30 6.31
CA GLY A 285 -1.40 8.08 7.53
C GLY A 285 -0.86 7.23 8.67
N GLY A 286 0.08 7.77 9.44
CA GLY A 286 0.77 7.09 10.52
C GLY A 286 2.01 6.29 10.09
N ASP A 287 2.19 5.96 8.80
CA ASP A 287 3.43 5.36 8.31
C ASP A 287 4.61 6.33 8.44
N GLU A 288 5.83 5.79 8.51
CA GLU A 288 7.04 6.58 8.68
C GLU A 288 7.38 7.45 7.45
N ILE A 289 7.86 8.67 7.72
CA ILE A 289 8.64 9.46 6.76
C ILE A 289 10.05 9.69 7.31
N GLY A 290 11.07 9.37 6.52
CA GLY A 290 12.46 9.72 6.79
C GLY A 290 12.79 11.11 6.24
N ILE A 291 13.33 11.99 7.07
CA ILE A 291 13.71 13.34 6.66
C ILE A 291 15.14 13.30 6.10
N VAL A 292 15.33 13.66 4.83
CA VAL A 292 16.61 13.57 4.12
C VAL A 292 17.11 14.95 3.71
N LEU A 293 18.31 15.29 4.17
CA LEU A 293 19.04 16.50 3.77
C LEU A 293 20.17 16.16 2.80
N GLU A 294 20.37 17.04 1.82
CA GLU A 294 21.44 16.91 0.84
C GLU A 294 22.82 16.91 1.51
N GLY A 295 23.71 16.00 1.08
CA GLY A 295 25.04 15.82 1.68
C GLY A 295 25.06 15.19 3.08
N GLN A 296 23.92 15.07 3.77
CA GLN A 296 23.84 14.51 5.14
C GLN A 296 23.07 13.19 5.23
N GLY A 297 22.25 12.86 4.23
CA GLY A 297 21.41 11.67 4.26
C GLY A 297 20.23 11.85 5.21
N ARG A 298 19.79 10.75 5.85
CA ARG A 298 18.63 10.73 6.73
C ARG A 298 18.98 11.30 8.11
N VAL A 299 18.37 12.42 8.48
CA VAL A 299 18.67 13.19 9.70
C VAL A 299 17.59 13.13 10.77
N GLY A 300 16.38 12.68 10.41
CA GLY A 300 15.24 12.61 11.32
C GLY A 300 14.14 11.69 10.81
N VAL A 301 13.12 11.51 11.63
CA VAL A 301 11.91 10.76 11.29
C VAL A 301 10.67 11.50 11.79
N CYS A 302 9.62 11.44 10.98
CA CYS A 302 8.27 11.88 11.30
C CYS A 302 7.29 10.79 10.81
N SER A 303 6.00 11.09 10.81
CA SER A 303 4.95 10.23 10.25
C SER A 303 4.17 10.98 9.15
N VAL A 304 3.66 10.24 8.18
CA VAL A 304 2.65 10.69 7.21
C VAL A 304 1.41 11.12 7.99
N GLY A 305 0.82 12.28 7.70
CA GLY A 305 -0.46 12.70 8.25
C GLY A 305 -1.62 12.11 7.45
N PHE A 306 -2.04 12.83 6.41
CA PHE A 306 -3.11 12.38 5.52
C PHE A 306 -2.76 12.58 4.05
N SER A 307 -3.04 11.58 3.23
CA SER A 307 -2.99 11.67 1.78
C SER A 307 -3.89 12.79 1.24
N VAL A 308 -3.46 13.44 0.15
CA VAL A 308 -4.21 14.44 -0.61
C VAL A 308 -4.26 14.08 -2.09
N ASP A 309 -5.39 14.40 -2.73
CA ASP A 309 -5.68 14.10 -4.14
C ASP A 309 -4.72 14.83 -5.09
N ASP A 310 -4.02 15.86 -4.58
CA ASP A 310 -2.93 16.63 -5.20
C ASP A 310 -1.60 15.85 -5.38
N GLY A 311 -1.61 14.52 -5.17
CA GLY A 311 -0.46 13.64 -5.37
C GLY A 311 0.54 13.67 -4.20
N GLY A 312 0.05 13.66 -2.96
CA GLY A 312 0.93 13.85 -1.80
C GLY A 312 0.29 13.52 -0.46
N PHE A 313 0.86 14.06 0.61
CA PHE A 313 0.31 14.00 1.96
C PHE A 313 0.63 15.24 2.80
N VAL A 314 -0.27 15.56 3.73
CA VAL A 314 -0.07 16.55 4.81
C VAL A 314 0.77 15.94 5.93
N THR A 315 1.63 16.74 6.56
CA THR A 315 2.43 16.39 7.76
C THR A 315 2.70 17.66 8.59
N ALA A 316 3.50 17.58 9.66
CA ALA A 316 3.84 18.73 10.49
C ALA A 316 4.92 19.63 9.85
N GLY A 317 4.84 20.93 10.10
CA GLY A 317 5.75 21.94 9.57
C GLY A 317 7.18 21.78 10.07
N HIS A 318 7.33 21.48 11.35
CA HIS A 318 8.64 21.29 11.99
C HIS A 318 9.44 20.09 11.43
N CYS A 319 8.81 19.16 10.70
CA CYS A 319 9.46 17.99 10.12
C CYS A 319 10.39 18.33 8.93
N GLY A 320 10.16 19.43 8.22
CA GLY A 320 10.93 19.75 7.02
C GLY A 320 10.60 21.12 6.42
N LYS A 321 11.56 21.67 5.66
CA LYS A 321 11.39 22.93 4.90
C LYS A 321 11.10 22.64 3.43
N PRO A 322 10.53 23.57 2.64
CA PRO A 322 10.36 23.38 1.20
C PRO A 322 11.67 22.93 0.52
N GLY A 323 11.59 21.91 -0.33
CA GLY A 323 12.77 21.28 -0.95
C GLY A 323 13.45 20.18 -0.12
N THR A 324 13.07 19.96 1.14
CA THR A 324 13.53 18.81 1.93
C THR A 324 12.96 17.51 1.34
N ARG A 325 13.78 16.48 1.16
CA ARG A 325 13.33 15.18 0.61
C ARG A 325 12.82 14.25 1.70
N THR A 326 11.89 13.36 1.34
CA THR A 326 11.42 12.27 2.20
C THR A 326 11.77 10.90 1.65
N GLN A 327 12.01 9.96 2.57
CA GLN A 327 12.04 8.52 2.31
C GLN A 327 10.84 7.84 2.95
N GLY A 328 10.39 6.74 2.36
CA GLY A 328 9.34 5.91 2.94
C GLY A 328 9.81 5.04 4.11
N TRP A 329 8.87 4.25 4.62
CA TRP A 329 9.09 3.24 5.68
C TRP A 329 10.02 2.10 5.25
N ASP A 330 10.16 1.86 3.94
CA ASP A 330 11.06 0.89 3.32
C ASP A 330 12.46 1.47 3.01
N GLY A 331 12.65 2.77 3.21
CA GLY A 331 13.88 3.51 2.90
C GLY A 331 14.02 3.97 1.45
N SER A 332 13.06 3.69 0.56
CA SER A 332 13.05 4.22 -0.81
C SER A 332 12.78 5.73 -0.83
N ASP A 333 13.18 6.41 -1.90
CA ASP A 333 12.83 7.82 -2.12
C ASP A 333 11.31 7.94 -2.27
N GLN A 334 10.70 8.92 -1.59
CA GLN A 334 9.25 9.03 -1.50
C GLN A 334 8.71 10.34 -2.03
N GLY A 335 9.35 11.48 -1.73
CA GLY A 335 8.77 12.77 -2.04
C GLY A 335 9.60 13.97 -1.61
N THR A 336 9.01 15.16 -1.72
CA THR A 336 9.64 16.42 -1.35
C THR A 336 8.62 17.37 -0.73
N PHE A 337 9.00 18.05 0.35
CA PHE A 337 8.21 19.10 0.99
C PHE A 337 7.97 20.24 -0.01
N VAL A 338 6.70 20.54 -0.32
CA VAL A 338 6.32 21.62 -1.24
C VAL A 338 6.06 22.92 -0.48
N SER A 339 5.42 22.83 0.67
CA SER A 339 5.15 23.98 1.54
C SER A 339 5.25 23.54 3.00
N SER A 340 5.74 24.44 3.85
CA SER A 340 5.88 24.22 5.29
C SER A 340 5.84 25.56 6.02
N THR A 341 5.06 25.63 7.08
CA THR A 341 4.90 26.78 7.96
C THR A 341 5.15 26.32 9.40
N PHE A 342 6.31 26.71 9.94
CA PHE A 342 6.69 26.56 11.34
C PHE A 342 7.81 27.56 11.70
N PRO A 343 7.75 28.30 12.83
CA PRO A 343 6.65 28.38 13.80
C PRO A 343 5.45 29.22 13.27
N GLY A 344 4.54 29.64 14.16
CA GLY A 344 3.29 30.34 13.84
C GLY A 344 2.12 29.37 13.69
N ALA A 345 2.19 28.52 12.68
CA ALA A 345 1.44 27.26 12.57
C ALA A 345 2.43 26.09 12.70
N ASP A 346 1.94 24.84 12.60
CA ASP A 346 2.81 23.66 12.46
C ASP A 346 2.26 22.71 11.40
N GLN A 347 2.35 23.15 10.15
CA GLN A 347 1.76 22.49 8.99
C GLN A 347 2.73 22.41 7.82
N ALA A 348 2.69 21.31 7.08
CA ALA A 348 3.39 21.12 5.82
C ALA A 348 2.63 20.16 4.92
N TRP A 349 3.01 20.13 3.64
CA TRP A 349 2.67 19.01 2.77
C TRP A 349 3.83 18.62 1.85
N VAL A 350 3.85 17.33 1.53
CA VAL A 350 4.86 16.65 0.74
C VAL A 350 4.18 16.12 -0.52
N ARG A 351 4.71 16.47 -1.69
CA ARG A 351 4.34 15.81 -2.95
C ARG A 351 5.18 14.55 -3.08
N VAL A 352 4.53 13.42 -3.39
CA VAL A 352 5.24 12.16 -3.59
C VAL A 352 5.70 11.98 -5.03
N ASN A 353 6.71 11.13 -5.23
CA ASN A 353 7.13 10.69 -6.54
C ASN A 353 6.20 9.58 -7.07
N ASP A 354 6.47 9.13 -8.29
CA ASP A 354 5.64 8.16 -9.02
C ASP A 354 5.58 6.75 -8.37
N ASP A 355 6.54 6.39 -7.53
CA ASP A 355 6.63 5.07 -6.90
C ASP A 355 5.63 4.93 -5.73
N TRP A 356 5.01 6.02 -5.30
CA TRP A 356 4.15 6.11 -4.12
C TRP A 356 2.73 6.58 -4.47
N THR A 357 1.72 5.79 -4.07
CA THR A 357 0.31 6.07 -4.35
C THR A 357 -0.40 6.60 -3.09
N PRO A 358 -0.92 7.85 -3.09
CA PRO A 358 -1.81 8.35 -2.04
C PRO A 358 -3.04 7.46 -1.82
N ARG A 359 -3.25 6.99 -0.58
CA ARG A 359 -4.45 6.23 -0.18
C ARG A 359 -5.24 6.94 0.90
N PRO A 360 -6.59 6.80 0.93
CA PRO A 360 -7.45 7.33 1.99
C PRO A 360 -7.34 6.54 3.31
N TRP A 361 -6.15 6.07 3.65
CA TRP A 361 -5.90 5.08 4.70
C TRP A 361 -5.03 5.67 5.80
N ILE A 362 -5.28 5.20 7.03
CA ILE A 362 -4.44 5.39 8.20
C ILE A 362 -4.06 4.00 8.68
N ASN A 363 -2.77 3.72 8.85
CA ASN A 363 -2.28 2.48 9.43
C ASN A 363 -2.80 2.36 10.88
N ASP A 364 -3.55 1.30 11.18
CA ASP A 364 -4.09 1.05 12.52
C ASP A 364 -3.12 0.29 13.45
N TYR A 365 -1.96 -0.11 12.92
CA TYR A 365 -0.93 -0.91 13.60
C TYR A 365 -1.39 -2.27 14.16
N SER A 366 -2.59 -2.73 13.79
CA SER A 366 -3.13 -4.07 14.06
C SER A 366 -3.01 -5.02 12.85
N GLY A 367 -2.47 -4.52 11.73
CA GLY A 367 -2.37 -5.24 10.46
C GLY A 367 -3.39 -4.80 9.42
N GLY A 368 -4.19 -3.77 9.70
CA GLY A 368 -5.21 -3.22 8.81
C GLY A 368 -5.02 -1.72 8.53
N ASN A 369 -6.10 -1.10 8.05
CA ASN A 369 -6.20 0.33 7.81
C ASN A 369 -7.52 0.87 8.38
N THR A 370 -7.46 1.92 9.20
CA THR A 370 -8.58 2.86 9.36
C THR A 370 -8.71 3.69 8.08
N VAL A 371 -9.93 4.11 7.73
CA VAL A 371 -10.18 4.81 6.46
C VAL A 371 -10.78 6.18 6.68
N VAL A 372 -10.28 7.15 5.93
CA VAL A 372 -10.66 8.55 5.97
C VAL A 372 -11.91 8.78 5.11
N THR A 373 -12.94 9.39 5.70
CA THR A 373 -14.24 9.68 5.07
C THR A 373 -14.45 11.16 4.79
N GLY A 374 -14.03 12.03 5.70
CA GLY A 374 -14.18 13.48 5.60
C GLY A 374 -13.28 14.24 6.59
N THR A 375 -13.68 15.47 6.91
CA THR A 375 -12.98 16.40 7.81
C THR A 375 -13.92 17.08 8.82
N GLN A 376 -15.05 16.44 9.16
CA GLN A 376 -15.96 16.97 10.16
C GLN A 376 -15.24 17.08 11.52
N GLU A 377 -15.15 18.30 12.03
CA GLU A 377 -14.39 18.60 13.24
C GLU A 377 -15.15 18.12 14.49
N ALA A 378 -14.47 17.36 15.33
CA ALA A 378 -15.01 16.80 16.57
C ALA A 378 -14.97 17.84 17.73
N PRO A 379 -15.99 17.88 18.62
CA PRO A 379 -16.04 18.84 19.72
C PRO A 379 -15.06 18.54 20.86
N ILE A 380 -14.89 19.49 21.79
CA ILE A 380 -14.20 19.24 23.07
C ILE A 380 -14.98 18.16 23.84
N GLY A 381 -14.26 17.23 24.48
CA GLY A 381 -14.80 16.03 25.12
C GLY A 381 -14.99 14.84 24.18
N ALA A 382 -14.86 15.02 22.85
CA ALA A 382 -14.91 13.90 21.91
C ALA A 382 -13.66 13.02 22.01
N SER A 383 -13.86 11.71 21.84
CA SER A 383 -12.76 10.77 21.67
C SER A 383 -12.03 11.02 20.35
N VAL A 384 -10.72 10.94 20.38
CA VAL A 384 -9.86 11.08 19.21
C VAL A 384 -8.70 10.08 19.29
N CYS A 385 -8.41 9.42 18.18
CA CYS A 385 -7.31 8.48 18.06
C CYS A 385 -6.26 9.04 17.12
N ARG A 386 -5.00 8.64 17.30
CA ARG A 386 -3.89 9.05 16.43
C ARG A 386 -2.96 7.90 16.09
N SER A 387 -2.38 7.97 14.90
CA SER A 387 -1.41 6.99 14.39
C SER A 387 -0.04 7.63 14.16
N GLY A 388 1.05 6.89 14.40
CA GLY A 388 2.42 7.35 14.19
C GLY A 388 3.46 6.24 14.35
N ARG A 389 4.63 6.40 13.72
CA ARG A 389 5.64 5.32 13.55
C ARG A 389 6.29 4.82 14.84
N THR A 390 6.24 5.58 15.94
CA THR A 390 6.97 5.27 17.17
C THR A 390 6.04 4.66 18.20
N THR A 391 4.90 5.28 18.46
CA THR A 391 3.94 4.82 19.48
C THR A 391 2.59 4.39 18.90
N GLN A 392 2.57 4.11 17.59
CA GLN A 392 1.53 3.35 16.88
C GLN A 392 0.14 3.96 17.00
N TRP A 393 -0.87 3.17 17.39
CA TRP A 393 -2.22 3.65 17.65
C TRP A 393 -2.43 3.96 19.13
N ARG A 394 -2.86 5.19 19.45
CA ARG A 394 -3.34 5.58 20.79
C ARG A 394 -4.55 6.49 20.66
N CYS A 395 -5.39 6.51 21.69
CA CYS A 395 -6.56 7.39 21.75
C CYS A 395 -6.57 8.17 23.06
N GLY A 396 -7.38 9.22 23.08
CA GLY A 396 -7.67 10.08 24.22
C GLY A 396 -8.88 10.95 23.91
N GLU A 397 -8.98 12.09 24.58
CA GLU A 397 -10.07 13.06 24.44
C GLU A 397 -9.53 14.43 24.03
N ILE A 398 -10.30 15.16 23.23
CA ILE A 398 -10.04 16.57 22.93
C ILE A 398 -10.35 17.40 24.20
N THR A 399 -9.36 18.12 24.72
CA THR A 399 -9.48 18.87 26.00
C THR A 399 -9.53 20.38 25.82
N ALA A 400 -8.93 20.92 24.76
CA ALA A 400 -8.99 22.34 24.43
C ALA A 400 -8.74 22.55 22.93
N LYS A 401 -9.27 23.64 22.39
CA LYS A 401 -9.03 24.14 21.03
C LYS A 401 -8.46 25.56 21.09
N ASP A 402 -7.94 26.04 19.97
CA ASP A 402 -7.26 27.35 19.85
C ASP A 402 -6.14 27.55 20.89
N VAL A 403 -5.37 26.50 21.12
CA VAL A 403 -4.29 26.49 22.10
C VAL A 403 -3.04 27.12 21.47
N THR A 404 -2.50 28.12 22.14
CA THR A 404 -1.17 28.69 21.82
C THR A 404 -0.11 28.03 22.69
N VAL A 405 0.98 27.54 22.08
CA VAL A 405 2.11 26.91 22.77
C VAL A 405 3.44 27.49 22.29
N ARG A 406 4.42 27.59 23.19
CA ARG A 406 5.77 28.06 22.88
C ARG A 406 6.72 26.87 22.74
N PHE A 407 7.11 26.56 21.51
CA PHE A 407 8.24 25.68 21.21
C PHE A 407 9.57 26.44 21.39
N VAL A 408 10.71 25.79 21.16
CA VAL A 408 12.02 26.46 21.28
C VAL A 408 12.26 27.45 20.12
N GLU A 409 11.66 27.17 18.97
CA GLU A 409 11.72 27.97 17.73
C GLU A 409 10.77 29.17 17.75
N GLY A 410 9.64 29.08 18.47
CA GLY A 410 8.65 30.17 18.52
C GLY A 410 7.30 29.75 19.09
N PHE A 411 6.34 30.67 19.03
CA PHE A 411 4.93 30.37 19.32
C PHE A 411 4.26 29.70 18.13
N VAL A 412 3.40 28.73 18.40
CA VAL A 412 2.45 28.13 17.46
C VAL A 412 1.04 28.31 18.03
N GLN A 413 0.11 28.74 17.19
CA GLN A 413 -1.26 29.12 17.57
C GLN A 413 -2.29 28.17 16.93
N GLY A 414 -3.56 28.22 17.36
CA GLY A 414 -4.64 27.44 16.75
C GLY A 414 -4.59 25.92 16.99
N LEU A 415 -3.75 25.42 17.90
CA LEU A 415 -3.59 23.99 18.13
C LEU A 415 -4.77 23.40 18.90
N THR A 416 -5.04 22.11 18.73
CA THR A 416 -5.98 21.35 19.57
C THR A 416 -5.23 20.43 20.51
N ARG A 417 -5.55 20.49 21.81
CA ARG A 417 -4.92 19.68 22.86
C ARG A 417 -5.72 18.41 23.13
N THR A 418 -5.03 17.28 23.29
CA THR A 418 -5.64 15.99 23.63
C THR A 418 -4.93 15.28 24.77
N THR A 419 -5.60 14.30 25.39
CA THR A 419 -4.99 13.37 26.37
C THR A 419 -4.32 12.15 25.73
N ALA A 420 -4.38 11.98 24.41
CA ALA A 420 -3.59 10.95 23.75
C ALA A 420 -2.10 11.28 23.93
N CYS A 421 -1.28 10.30 24.30
CA CYS A 421 0.18 10.47 24.38
C CYS A 421 0.83 10.46 22.98
N ALA A 422 2.12 10.74 22.86
CA ALA A 422 2.95 10.47 21.69
C ALA A 422 4.44 10.39 22.07
N GLY A 423 5.29 9.92 21.16
CA GLY A 423 6.75 9.94 21.28
C GLY A 423 7.43 10.57 20.06
N GLY A 424 8.75 10.79 20.15
CA GLY A 424 9.54 11.33 19.04
C GLY A 424 9.42 10.45 17.78
N GLY A 425 9.15 11.06 16.64
CA GLY A 425 8.89 10.39 15.36
C GLY A 425 7.41 10.19 15.02
N ASP A 426 6.50 10.32 15.99
CA ASP A 426 5.05 10.34 15.70
C ASP A 426 4.60 11.68 15.07
N SER A 427 5.44 12.71 15.11
CA SER A 427 5.20 14.05 14.56
C SER A 427 4.67 14.00 13.13
N GLY A 428 3.65 14.80 12.83
CA GLY A 428 2.94 14.79 11.55
C GLY A 428 1.89 13.68 11.39
N GLY A 429 1.88 12.65 12.26
CA GLY A 429 0.90 11.57 12.22
C GLY A 429 -0.56 12.04 12.43
N PRO A 430 -1.56 11.37 11.83
CA PRO A 430 -2.94 11.83 11.82
C PRO A 430 -3.64 11.62 13.16
N PHE A 431 -4.48 12.58 13.52
CA PHE A 431 -5.57 12.45 14.50
C PHE A 431 -6.90 12.28 13.75
N VAL A 432 -7.64 11.23 14.09
CA VAL A 432 -8.93 10.86 13.48
C VAL A 432 -9.97 10.62 14.58
N SER A 433 -11.20 11.04 14.32
CA SER A 433 -12.38 10.68 15.12
C SER A 433 -13.43 10.16 14.16
N ASP A 434 -13.92 8.94 14.37
CA ASP A 434 -15.01 8.35 13.59
C ASP A 434 -14.78 8.21 12.05
N GLY A 435 -13.52 8.24 11.59
CA GLY A 435 -13.15 8.29 10.17
C GLY A 435 -12.96 9.71 9.61
N GLU A 436 -13.33 10.72 10.38
CA GLU A 436 -13.16 12.13 10.06
C GLU A 436 -11.78 12.62 10.51
N ALA A 437 -11.01 13.16 9.58
CA ALA A 437 -9.69 13.73 9.85
C ALA A 437 -9.82 14.96 10.76
N GLN A 438 -9.02 15.00 11.82
CA GLN A 438 -9.03 16.08 12.82
C GLN A 438 -7.79 16.98 12.70
N GLY A 439 -6.60 16.40 12.50
CA GLY A 439 -5.35 17.15 12.40
C GLY A 439 -4.09 16.31 12.38
N VAL A 440 -2.92 16.94 12.33
CA VAL A 440 -1.61 16.27 12.35
C VAL A 440 -0.85 16.59 13.63
N LEU A 441 -0.13 15.60 14.20
CA LEU A 441 0.59 15.77 15.47
C LEU A 441 1.66 16.87 15.36
N SER A 442 1.51 17.93 16.14
CA SER A 442 2.51 19.00 16.26
C SER A 442 3.52 18.71 17.38
N GLY A 443 3.04 18.25 18.54
CA GLY A 443 3.92 17.94 19.66
C GLY A 443 3.17 17.44 20.89
N GLY A 444 3.83 17.43 22.04
CA GLY A 444 3.24 16.96 23.29
C GLY A 444 4.22 16.96 24.45
N GLY A 445 3.80 16.37 25.57
CA GLY A 445 4.64 16.18 26.74
C GLY A 445 4.09 15.12 27.68
N GLY A 446 4.95 14.62 28.58
CA GLY A 446 4.68 13.45 29.41
C GLY A 446 4.86 12.13 28.64
N ASP A 447 5.17 11.06 29.38
CA ASP A 447 5.44 9.74 28.79
C ASP A 447 4.16 8.97 28.48
N CYS A 448 4.16 8.18 27.40
CA CYS A 448 3.08 7.23 27.12
C CYS A 448 2.93 6.22 28.27
N GLY A 449 1.80 6.29 28.98
CA GLY A 449 1.50 5.50 30.19
C GLY A 449 1.48 6.33 31.47
N GLY A 450 1.95 7.59 31.45
CA GLY A 450 1.83 8.54 32.56
C GLY A 450 0.52 9.34 32.51
N ALA A 451 -0.03 9.66 33.69
CA ALA A 451 -1.28 10.42 33.84
C ALA A 451 -1.18 11.90 33.39
N THR A 452 0.02 12.40 33.13
CA THR A 452 0.31 13.78 32.68
C THR A 452 0.50 13.89 31.16
N ALA A 453 0.38 12.78 30.43
CA ALA A 453 0.56 12.77 28.99
C ALA A 453 -0.46 13.69 28.28
N PHE A 454 0.03 14.51 27.36
CA PHE A 454 -0.79 15.30 26.46
C PHE A 454 -0.13 15.45 25.11
N THR A 455 -0.94 15.71 24.09
CA THR A 455 -0.49 16.07 22.74
C THR A 455 -1.23 17.29 22.23
N LEU A 456 -0.65 17.88 21.18
CA LEU A 456 -1.14 19.01 20.43
C LEU A 456 -1.16 18.61 18.96
N PHE A 457 -2.28 18.84 18.28
CA PHE A 457 -2.37 18.68 16.83
C PHE A 457 -2.72 19.99 16.15
N GLN A 458 -2.16 20.19 14.96
CA GLN A 458 -2.54 21.23 14.01
C GLN A 458 -3.84 20.78 13.31
N PRO A 459 -4.97 21.50 13.43
CA PRO A 459 -6.24 21.08 12.86
C PRO A 459 -6.20 20.98 11.33
N ILE A 460 -6.82 19.96 10.74
CA ILE A 460 -6.65 19.63 9.31
C ILE A 460 -7.31 20.64 8.37
N ASN A 461 -8.48 21.19 8.72
CA ASN A 461 -9.23 22.10 7.86
C ASN A 461 -8.44 23.38 7.53
N PRO A 462 -7.80 24.07 8.49
CA PRO A 462 -6.84 25.14 8.20
C PRO A 462 -5.71 24.76 7.25
N VAL A 463 -5.11 23.56 7.39
CA VAL A 463 -4.01 23.12 6.51
C VAL A 463 -4.48 22.94 5.07
N LEU A 464 -5.63 22.28 4.89
CA LEU A 464 -6.23 22.07 3.57
C LEU A 464 -6.63 23.39 2.91
N HIS A 465 -7.14 24.35 3.69
CA HIS A 465 -7.47 25.68 3.20
C HIS A 465 -6.23 26.49 2.79
N GLU A 466 -5.22 26.60 3.67
CA GLU A 466 -3.99 27.37 3.41
C GLU A 466 -3.25 26.91 2.16
N TYR A 467 -3.13 25.59 1.98
CA TYR A 467 -2.40 25.01 0.85
C TYR A 467 -3.30 24.64 -0.34
N ASN A 468 -4.60 24.97 -0.28
CA ASN A 468 -5.61 24.65 -1.31
C ASN A 468 -5.59 23.16 -1.72
N LEU A 469 -5.55 22.26 -0.73
CA LEU A 469 -5.44 20.81 -0.91
C LEU A 469 -6.79 20.11 -0.73
N THR A 470 -7.01 19.05 -1.49
CA THR A 470 -8.15 18.16 -1.27
C THR A 470 -7.69 16.87 -0.60
N LEU A 471 -8.12 16.62 0.64
CA LEU A 471 -7.86 15.36 1.36
C LEU A 471 -8.25 14.13 0.51
N THR A 472 -7.45 13.07 0.45
CA THR A 472 -7.89 11.82 -0.20
C THR A 472 -8.83 11.07 0.75
N THR A 473 -10.11 10.96 0.38
CA THR A 473 -11.11 10.19 1.14
C THR A 473 -11.77 9.14 0.28
N THR A 474 -12.29 8.09 0.91
CA THR A 474 -13.13 7.13 0.17
C THR A 474 -14.48 7.74 -0.15
N LYS A 475 -14.73 8.09 -1.41
CA LYS A 475 -16.10 8.21 -1.96
C LYS A 475 -16.73 6.82 -1.96
N ARG A 476 -17.38 6.43 -0.85
CA ARG A 476 -17.98 5.11 -0.70
C ARG A 476 -19.39 5.09 -1.25
N THR A 477 -19.54 4.59 -2.46
CA THR A 477 -20.78 3.97 -2.93
C THR A 477 -20.78 2.52 -2.50
N GLY A 478 -21.81 2.07 -1.79
CA GLY A 478 -21.92 0.71 -1.30
C GLY A 478 -23.24 0.45 -0.58
N ARG A 479 -23.38 -0.74 -0.01
CA ARG A 479 -24.61 -1.10 0.71
C ARG A 479 -24.53 -0.60 2.15
N ILE A 480 -25.65 -0.13 2.69
CA ILE A 480 -25.82 0.12 4.12
C ILE A 480 -26.53 -1.11 4.69
N VAL A 481 -25.77 -1.99 5.34
CA VAL A 481 -26.23 -3.26 5.90
C VAL A 481 -26.46 -3.07 7.38
N GLY A 482 -27.58 -3.53 7.93
CA GLY A 482 -27.87 -3.46 9.36
C GLY A 482 -28.56 -4.70 9.88
N TRP A 483 -29.54 -4.51 10.75
CA TRP A 483 -30.32 -5.55 11.43
C TRP A 483 -30.60 -6.79 10.57
N GLN A 484 -30.21 -7.97 11.08
CA GLN A 484 -30.32 -9.27 10.40
C GLN A 484 -29.56 -9.37 9.05
N ASN A 485 -28.44 -8.65 8.89
CA ASN A 485 -27.64 -8.58 7.65
C ASN A 485 -28.46 -8.15 6.41
N ARG A 486 -29.45 -7.29 6.61
CA ARG A 486 -30.28 -6.73 5.53
C ARG A 486 -29.89 -5.29 5.21
N CYS A 487 -30.20 -4.88 3.99
CA CYS A 487 -29.77 -3.61 3.41
C CYS A 487 -30.86 -2.54 3.46
N ILE A 488 -30.44 -1.28 3.57
CA ILE A 488 -31.30 -0.12 3.24
C ILE A 488 -31.56 -0.12 1.73
N ASP A 489 -32.82 -0.18 1.35
CA ASP A 489 -33.31 -0.37 -0.02
C ASP A 489 -34.32 0.72 -0.39
N VAL A 490 -34.18 1.30 -1.60
CA VAL A 490 -35.20 2.15 -2.23
C VAL A 490 -36.27 1.25 -2.86
N PRO A 491 -37.52 1.23 -2.34
CA PRO A 491 -38.52 0.25 -2.77
C PRO A 491 -38.78 0.27 -4.29
N SER A 492 -38.56 -0.88 -4.93
CA SER A 492 -38.83 -1.08 -6.37
C SER A 492 -38.17 -0.03 -7.28
N ASP A 493 -36.93 0.36 -6.96
CA ASP A 493 -36.14 1.38 -7.69
C ASP A 493 -36.86 2.74 -7.86
N ARG A 494 -37.83 3.09 -7.00
CA ARG A 494 -38.65 4.31 -7.13
C ARG A 494 -37.85 5.58 -6.87
N ARG A 495 -37.40 6.22 -7.95
CA ARG A 495 -36.54 7.43 -7.97
C ARG A 495 -37.33 8.73 -7.77
N VAL A 496 -38.13 8.81 -6.71
CA VAL A 496 -39.04 9.96 -6.46
C VAL A 496 -38.87 10.54 -5.06
N GLU A 497 -39.09 11.85 -4.94
CA GLU A 497 -39.12 12.53 -3.64
C GLU A 497 -40.27 12.00 -2.77
N GLY A 498 -40.02 11.87 -1.46
CA GLY A 498 -40.98 11.33 -0.50
C GLY A 498 -40.96 9.80 -0.36
N GLU A 499 -40.33 9.06 -1.27
CA GLU A 499 -40.18 7.60 -1.11
C GLU A 499 -39.40 7.26 0.16
N ARG A 500 -39.80 6.20 0.87
CA ARG A 500 -39.23 5.86 2.19
C ARG A 500 -38.38 4.60 2.11
N PRO A 501 -37.06 4.66 2.32
CA PRO A 501 -36.22 3.47 2.35
C PRO A 501 -36.72 2.42 3.35
N ARG A 502 -36.47 1.16 3.03
CA ARG A 502 -36.89 -0.02 3.79
C ARG A 502 -35.72 -0.95 4.04
N LEU A 503 -35.93 -1.92 4.93
CA LEU A 503 -35.02 -3.05 5.12
C LEU A 503 -35.34 -4.17 4.11
N TRP A 504 -34.34 -4.64 3.36
CA TRP A 504 -34.49 -5.67 2.31
C TRP A 504 -33.30 -6.64 2.26
N THR A 505 -33.42 -7.78 1.59
CA THR A 505 -32.25 -8.66 1.37
C THR A 505 -31.21 -7.95 0.52
N CYS A 506 -29.95 -8.05 0.94
CA CYS A 506 -28.83 -7.45 0.23
C CYS A 506 -28.58 -8.16 -1.11
N ASP A 507 -28.87 -7.49 -2.22
CA ASP A 507 -28.74 -8.01 -3.60
C ASP A 507 -27.82 -7.15 -4.49
N ALA A 508 -27.32 -6.02 -3.97
CA ALA A 508 -26.41 -5.09 -4.66
C ALA A 508 -26.99 -4.46 -5.95
N THR A 509 -28.31 -4.43 -6.08
CA THR A 509 -29.02 -3.63 -7.08
C THR A 509 -28.88 -2.12 -6.82
N GLY A 510 -29.26 -1.30 -7.81
CA GLY A 510 -29.15 0.17 -7.72
C GLY A 510 -29.90 0.76 -6.51
N SER A 511 -31.05 0.20 -6.14
CA SER A 511 -31.81 0.61 -4.95
C SER A 511 -31.05 0.46 -3.62
N GLN A 512 -29.91 -0.24 -3.61
CA GLN A 512 -29.08 -0.49 -2.43
C GLN A 512 -27.70 0.16 -2.52
N LEU A 513 -27.37 0.86 -3.61
CA LEU A 513 -26.10 1.57 -3.79
C LEU A 513 -26.21 2.99 -3.25
N TRP A 514 -25.79 3.18 -1.99
CA TRP A 514 -25.77 4.46 -1.30
C TRP A 514 -24.37 5.07 -1.36
N THR A 515 -24.27 6.30 -1.86
CA THR A 515 -23.03 7.08 -1.88
C THR A 515 -22.98 8.00 -0.67
N PHE A 516 -21.95 7.86 0.15
CA PHE A 516 -21.62 8.83 1.20
C PHE A 516 -20.78 9.96 0.57
N HIS A 517 -21.26 11.20 0.67
CA HIS A 517 -20.59 12.40 0.18
C HIS A 517 -19.92 13.18 1.33
N ARG A 518 -18.86 13.93 0.99
CA ARG A 518 -18.09 14.75 1.95
C ARG A 518 -18.87 15.89 2.58
N ASP A 519 -19.97 16.31 1.94
CA ASP A 519 -20.90 17.30 2.50
C ASP A 519 -21.77 16.72 3.64
N GLY A 520 -21.66 15.42 3.93
CA GLY A 520 -22.46 14.68 4.90
C GLY A 520 -23.75 14.08 4.32
N THR A 521 -24.03 14.26 3.03
CA THR A 521 -25.22 13.65 2.41
C THR A 521 -25.01 12.18 2.07
N VAL A 522 -26.07 11.39 2.26
CA VAL A 522 -26.14 9.98 1.87
C VAL A 522 -27.12 9.87 0.70
N ARG A 523 -26.62 9.55 -0.49
CA ARG A 523 -27.38 9.70 -1.75
C ARG A 523 -27.65 8.36 -2.44
N ASN A 524 -28.83 8.24 -3.03
CA ASN A 524 -29.16 7.20 -4.00
C ASN A 524 -30.05 7.81 -5.12
N PHE A 525 -29.84 7.41 -6.37
CA PHE A 525 -30.55 7.94 -7.55
C PHE A 525 -30.61 9.47 -7.65
N ASN A 526 -29.51 10.15 -7.30
CA ASN A 526 -29.40 11.63 -7.21
C ASN A 526 -30.34 12.31 -6.20
N LEU A 527 -31.01 11.54 -5.35
CA LEU A 527 -31.77 12.03 -4.20
C LEU A 527 -30.97 11.82 -2.91
N CYS A 528 -31.20 12.69 -1.94
CA CYS A 528 -30.59 12.62 -0.61
C CYS A 528 -31.54 11.92 0.37
N LEU A 529 -30.96 11.11 1.25
CA LEU A 529 -31.63 10.67 2.48
C LEU A 529 -31.99 11.90 3.32
N ASP A 530 -33.14 11.89 3.98
CA ASP A 530 -33.68 13.02 4.75
C ASP A 530 -34.54 12.52 5.92
N VAL A 531 -34.52 13.27 7.02
CA VAL A 531 -35.44 13.10 8.17
C VAL A 531 -36.51 14.18 8.15
N ALA A 532 -37.77 13.76 7.93
CA ALA A 532 -38.95 14.63 8.05
C ALA A 532 -39.83 14.14 9.21
N GLY A 533 -39.81 14.86 10.33
CA GLY A 533 -40.39 14.39 11.58
C GLY A 533 -39.67 13.14 12.08
N THR A 534 -40.37 12.00 12.15
CA THR A 534 -39.76 10.69 12.42
C THR A 534 -39.50 9.87 11.15
N ALA A 535 -39.94 10.31 9.98
CA ALA A 535 -39.83 9.54 8.74
C ALA A 535 -38.45 9.72 8.08
N VAL A 536 -37.80 8.60 7.76
CA VAL A 536 -36.64 8.59 6.87
C VAL A 536 -37.13 8.44 5.43
N ARG A 537 -36.72 9.34 4.54
CA ARG A 537 -37.19 9.43 3.15
C ARG A 537 -36.08 9.84 2.18
N LEU A 538 -36.37 9.76 0.89
CA LEU A 538 -35.64 10.43 -0.18
C LEU A 538 -36.23 11.83 -0.44
N THR A 539 -35.39 12.80 -0.76
CA THR A 539 -35.79 14.15 -1.17
C THR A 539 -34.71 14.78 -2.05
N ARG A 540 -35.00 15.89 -2.73
CA ARG A 540 -33.98 16.64 -3.46
C ARG A 540 -32.85 17.12 -2.54
N CYS A 541 -31.62 16.88 -2.96
CA CYS A 541 -30.45 17.35 -2.24
C CYS A 541 -30.42 18.90 -2.16
N GLY A 542 -30.12 19.40 -0.97
CA GLY A 542 -29.85 20.80 -0.64
C GLY A 542 -29.01 20.85 0.63
N ASP A 543 -29.01 21.96 1.38
CA ASP A 543 -28.08 22.17 2.52
C ASP A 543 -28.70 22.00 3.91
N ALA A 544 -29.90 21.43 3.99
CA ALA A 544 -30.58 21.16 5.26
C ALA A 544 -29.82 20.10 6.10
N LEU A 545 -29.64 20.37 7.39
CA LEU A 545 -29.06 19.41 8.35
C LEU A 545 -29.87 18.11 8.47
N SER A 546 -31.16 18.14 8.14
CA SER A 546 -32.01 16.94 8.05
C SER A 546 -31.54 15.95 6.98
N GLN A 547 -30.72 16.39 6.01
CA GLN A 547 -30.13 15.58 4.95
C GLN A 547 -28.68 15.14 5.24
N ARG A 548 -28.13 15.52 6.40
CA ARG A 548 -26.74 15.24 6.79
C ARG A 548 -26.70 14.07 7.77
N PHE A 549 -25.87 13.07 7.49
CA PHE A 549 -25.73 11.86 8.29
C PHE A 549 -24.27 11.46 8.45
N SER A 550 -23.89 11.05 9.66
CA SER A 550 -22.67 10.26 9.91
C SER A 550 -23.03 8.79 10.08
N LEU A 551 -22.22 7.89 9.54
CA LEU A 551 -22.26 6.47 9.88
C LEU A 551 -21.05 6.18 10.77
N THR A 552 -21.31 6.03 12.07
CA THR A 552 -20.25 5.91 13.06
C THR A 552 -19.58 4.55 13.06
N THR A 553 -18.37 4.52 13.59
CA THR A 553 -17.56 3.34 13.92
C THR A 553 -18.24 2.41 14.93
N ALA A 554 -19.09 2.95 15.81
CA ALA A 554 -19.99 2.19 16.67
C ALA A 554 -21.21 1.60 15.92
N GLY A 555 -21.34 1.88 14.62
CA GLY A 555 -22.38 1.36 13.75
C GLY A 555 -23.68 2.18 13.74
N SER A 556 -23.70 3.41 14.26
CA SER A 556 -24.92 4.23 14.27
C SER A 556 -24.99 5.13 13.04
N LEU A 557 -26.12 5.13 12.32
CA LEU A 557 -26.39 6.10 11.25
C LEU A 557 -27.13 7.30 11.84
N VAL A 558 -26.39 8.31 12.28
CA VAL A 558 -26.87 9.48 13.04
C VAL A 558 -27.20 10.63 12.09
N ASN A 559 -28.34 11.30 12.29
CA ASN A 559 -28.77 12.47 11.53
C ASN A 559 -28.41 13.78 12.24
N ALA A 560 -27.63 14.66 11.60
CA ALA A 560 -27.12 15.89 12.23
C ALA A 560 -28.22 16.93 12.53
N GLY A 561 -29.33 16.92 11.79
CA GLY A 561 -30.45 17.83 12.04
C GLY A 561 -31.37 17.44 13.20
N THR A 562 -31.24 16.22 13.73
CA THR A 562 -32.13 15.70 14.80
C THR A 562 -31.41 15.03 15.96
N ASP A 563 -30.09 14.85 15.88
CA ASP A 563 -29.24 14.10 16.83
C ASP A 563 -29.82 12.71 17.18
N LYS A 564 -30.29 12.03 16.13
CA LYS A 564 -31.06 10.78 16.22
C LYS A 564 -30.57 9.75 15.22
N CYS A 565 -30.70 8.50 15.62
CA CYS A 565 -30.27 7.35 14.86
C CYS A 565 -31.37 6.87 13.92
N VAL A 566 -30.97 6.42 12.73
CA VAL A 566 -31.86 5.67 11.83
C VAL A 566 -32.11 4.29 12.43
N GLU A 567 -33.39 3.93 12.60
CA GLU A 567 -33.83 2.70 13.25
C GLU A 567 -34.82 1.92 12.38
N VAL A 568 -34.69 0.58 12.37
CA VAL A 568 -35.69 -0.33 11.79
C VAL A 568 -36.96 -0.39 12.66
N VAL A 569 -38.11 -0.06 12.06
CA VAL A 569 -39.43 -0.20 12.69
C VAL A 569 -39.96 -1.62 12.51
N GLY A 570 -39.89 -2.44 13.56
CA GLY A 570 -40.47 -3.80 13.58
C GLY A 570 -39.46 -4.91 13.83
N ALA A 571 -39.86 -6.16 13.56
CA ALA A 571 -39.10 -7.36 13.92
C ALA A 571 -37.87 -7.66 13.03
N GLY A 572 -37.76 -7.05 11.83
CA GLY A 572 -36.58 -7.15 10.96
C GLY A 572 -36.72 -7.98 9.68
N HIS A 573 -37.90 -8.52 9.39
CA HIS A 573 -38.25 -9.09 8.08
C HIS A 573 -38.19 -8.08 6.92
N HIS A 574 -38.47 -8.55 5.71
CA HIS A 574 -38.42 -7.74 4.49
C HIS A 574 -39.55 -6.72 4.48
N GLY A 575 -39.27 -5.48 4.06
CA GLY A 575 -40.29 -4.45 3.87
C GLY A 575 -40.49 -3.49 5.04
N TYR A 576 -39.89 -3.73 6.22
CA TYR A 576 -39.97 -2.81 7.34
C TYR A 576 -39.34 -1.45 7.00
N ARG A 577 -40.03 -0.36 7.36
CA ARG A 577 -39.59 1.02 7.09
C ARG A 577 -38.57 1.47 8.15
N LEU A 578 -37.84 2.51 7.81
CA LEU A 578 -36.88 3.17 8.71
C LEU A 578 -37.51 4.42 9.36
N ARG A 579 -37.09 4.73 10.59
CA ARG A 579 -37.45 5.96 11.31
C ARG A 579 -36.23 6.66 11.91
N SER A 580 -36.36 7.94 12.22
CA SER A 580 -35.48 8.64 13.16
C SER A 580 -35.96 8.37 14.59
N ALA A 581 -35.05 7.90 15.45
CA ALA A 581 -35.30 7.56 16.85
C ALA A 581 -34.12 7.97 17.74
N THR A 582 -34.34 8.15 19.03
CA THR A 582 -33.25 8.42 20.00
C THR A 582 -32.20 7.31 19.91
N CYS A 583 -30.93 7.69 19.83
CA CYS A 583 -29.83 6.74 19.78
C CYS A 583 -29.77 5.91 21.08
N ASP A 584 -29.96 4.60 20.98
CA ASP A 584 -29.98 3.67 22.12
C ASP A 584 -28.88 2.58 22.05
N GLY A 585 -28.10 2.54 20.96
CA GLY A 585 -27.09 1.50 20.71
C GLY A 585 -27.69 0.11 20.46
N GLY A 586 -29.00 0.01 20.34
CA GLY A 586 -29.72 -1.23 20.11
C GLY A 586 -29.52 -1.75 18.69
N ARG A 587 -29.55 -3.07 18.53
CA ARG A 587 -29.29 -3.80 17.26
C ARG A 587 -30.20 -3.41 16.07
N ARG A 588 -31.28 -2.65 16.31
CA ARG A 588 -32.16 -2.09 15.25
C ARG A 588 -31.65 -0.76 14.69
N GLN A 589 -30.64 -0.17 15.33
CA GLN A 589 -29.91 1.05 14.95
C GLN A 589 -28.46 0.73 14.52
N GLU A 590 -28.08 -0.55 14.52
CA GLU A 590 -26.79 -1.04 14.07
C GLU A 590 -26.76 -1.14 12.54
N TRP A 591 -25.82 -0.42 11.94
CA TRP A 591 -25.54 -0.28 10.52
C TRP A 591 -24.05 -0.36 10.27
N ARG A 592 -23.67 -0.86 9.10
CA ARG A 592 -22.31 -0.90 8.60
C ARG A 592 -22.32 -0.76 7.09
N ARG A 593 -21.18 -0.38 6.53
CA ARG A 593 -20.95 -0.48 5.09
C ARG A 593 -20.76 -1.96 4.71
N GLY A 594 -21.12 -2.34 3.48
CA GLY A 594 -20.89 -3.68 2.93
C GLY A 594 -21.21 -3.76 1.45
#